data_AF-A0A971FAN9-F1
#
_entry.id   AF-A0A971FAN9-F1
#
_cell.length_a   1.000
_cell.length_b   1.000
_cell.length_c   1.000
_cell.angle_alpha   90.00
_cell.angle_beta   90.00
_cell.angle_gamma   90.00
#
_symmetry.space_group_name_H-M   'P 1'
#
loop_
_entity.id
_entity.type
_entity.pdbx_description
1 polymer ?
#
loop_
_entity_poly.entity_id
_entity_poly.type
_entity_poly.pdbx_seq_one_letter_code
_entity_poly.pdbx_strand_id
1 'polypeptide(L)'
;MPARRLKRYIALNLAVWCGLALFGALLLTGVRQYGQAVMARHAAGGLAADARAAHDRGAALEAQRTLRAALAADPGVGEAVVRDFGPALSGMPLVLAGLDALRREHPERLSEEAQLLGVLVARPPDTLHPKVFTLDPPGDAGLWLGRAALANGDLKTARDAFRRYWERPGGAAARVRARSALAPGPAAAAADQYLQGRRFWFAGLWDEAFAAFDGARKGGHQNSDLECFAAVRAELDGNRDAALAGYRAVAAKAPRHRLALLRLRALTPAAK
;
A
#
# COMPACT_ATOMS: atom_id res chain seq x y z
N MET A 1 -74.61 1.89 -16.76
CA MET A 1 -73.58 2.56 -15.92
C MET A 1 -73.27 3.95 -16.48
N PRO A 2 -73.21 5.02 -15.67
CA PRO A 2 -72.92 6.35 -16.18
C PRO A 2 -71.48 6.42 -16.74
N ALA A 3 -71.33 6.92 -17.96
CA ALA A 3 -70.08 6.87 -18.76
C ALA A 3 -68.82 7.41 -18.04
N ARG A 4 -68.98 8.30 -17.06
CA ARG A 4 -67.88 8.80 -16.21
C ARG A 4 -67.29 7.75 -15.27
N ARG A 5 -68.09 6.80 -14.76
CA ARG A 5 -67.61 5.69 -13.92
C ARG A 5 -66.83 4.67 -14.74
N LEU A 6 -67.26 4.39 -15.97
CA LEU A 6 -66.58 3.47 -16.89
C LEU A 6 -65.18 3.98 -17.28
N LYS A 7 -65.06 5.27 -17.64
CA LYS A 7 -63.75 5.90 -17.95
C LYS A 7 -62.76 5.84 -16.79
N ARG A 8 -63.24 6.07 -15.56
CA ARG A 8 -62.42 5.94 -14.35
C ARG A 8 -61.98 4.50 -14.11
N TYR A 9 -62.87 3.53 -14.34
CA TYR A 9 -62.56 2.11 -14.19
C TYR A 9 -61.50 1.64 -15.19
N ILE A 10 -61.61 2.06 -16.46
CA ILE A 10 -60.61 1.75 -17.50
C ILE A 10 -59.26 2.36 -17.16
N ALA A 11 -59.22 3.64 -16.73
CA ALA A 11 -57.98 4.29 -16.34
C ALA A 11 -57.31 3.62 -15.13
N LEU A 12 -58.10 3.19 -14.14
CA LEU A 12 -57.60 2.52 -12.95
C LEU A 12 -57.06 1.12 -13.28
N ASN A 13 -57.75 0.39 -14.16
CA ASN A 13 -57.30 -0.92 -14.61
C ASN A 13 -56.00 -0.80 -15.44
N LEU A 14 -55.91 0.20 -16.32
CA LEU A 14 -54.69 0.48 -17.08
C LEU A 14 -53.50 0.82 -16.15
N ALA A 15 -53.74 1.63 -15.11
CA ALA A 15 -52.72 1.96 -14.13
C ALA A 15 -52.24 0.73 -13.33
N VAL A 16 -53.15 -0.18 -12.97
CA VAL A 16 -52.81 -1.43 -12.28
C VAL A 16 -51.95 -2.33 -13.17
N TRP A 17 -52.33 -2.51 -14.44
CA TRP A 17 -51.54 -3.33 -15.39
C TRP A 17 -50.18 -2.71 -15.71
N CYS A 18 -50.11 -1.38 -15.89
CA CYS A 18 -48.84 -0.68 -16.04
C CYS A 18 -47.96 -0.84 -14.79
N GLY A 19 -48.53 -0.73 -13.59
CA GLY A 19 -47.81 -0.94 -12.33
C GLY A 19 -47.29 -2.36 -12.18
N LEU A 20 -48.09 -3.36 -12.56
CA LEU A 20 -47.69 -4.77 -12.53
C LEU A 20 -46.54 -5.07 -13.51
N ALA A 21 -46.60 -4.49 -14.71
CA ALA A 21 -45.54 -4.63 -15.71
C ALA A 21 -44.24 -3.95 -15.26
N LEU A 22 -44.32 -2.75 -14.67
CA LEU A 22 -43.17 -2.04 -14.11
C LEU A 22 -42.53 -2.82 -12.95
N PHE A 23 -43.36 -3.37 -12.06
CA PHE A 23 -42.89 -4.20 -10.95
C PHE A 23 -42.21 -5.47 -11.46
N GLY A 24 -42.83 -6.19 -12.41
CA GLY A 24 -42.24 -7.37 -13.03
C GLY A 24 -40.91 -7.08 -13.73
N ALA A 25 -40.81 -5.95 -14.45
CA ALA A 25 -39.57 -5.51 -15.04
C ALA A 25 -38.50 -5.24 -13.98
N LEU A 26 -38.80 -4.45 -12.95
CA LEU A 26 -37.86 -4.16 -11.85
C LEU A 26 -37.36 -5.42 -11.14
N LEU A 27 -38.25 -6.40 -10.92
CA LEU A 27 -37.92 -7.67 -10.27
C LEU A 27 -36.99 -8.52 -11.14
N LEU A 28 -37.26 -8.61 -12.45
CA LEU A 28 -36.38 -9.28 -13.42
C LEU A 28 -35.01 -8.60 -13.54
N THR A 29 -34.96 -7.26 -13.55
CA THR A 29 -33.68 -6.52 -13.58
C THR A 29 -32.90 -6.76 -12.29
N GLY A 30 -33.57 -6.73 -11.14
CA GLY A 30 -32.97 -7.00 -9.83
C GLY A 30 -32.40 -8.42 -9.74
N VAL A 31 -33.17 -9.44 -10.15
CA VAL A 31 -32.71 -10.84 -10.17
C VAL A 31 -31.53 -11.03 -11.11
N ARG A 32 -31.55 -10.40 -12.29
CA ARG A 32 -30.44 -10.49 -13.26
C ARG A 32 -29.17 -9.84 -12.73
N GLN A 33 -29.28 -8.65 -12.14
CA GLN A 33 -28.13 -7.96 -11.52
C GLN A 33 -27.57 -8.74 -10.34
N TYR A 34 -28.45 -9.31 -9.50
CA TYR A 34 -28.04 -10.11 -8.35
C TYR A 34 -27.36 -11.43 -8.79
N GLY A 35 -27.92 -12.13 -9.79
CA GLY A 35 -27.33 -13.35 -10.34
C GLY A 35 -25.95 -13.12 -10.96
N GLN A 36 -25.77 -12.02 -11.70
CA GLN A 36 -24.47 -11.63 -12.25
C GLN A 36 -23.44 -11.33 -11.13
N ALA A 37 -23.85 -10.64 -10.08
CA ALA A 37 -22.97 -10.34 -8.94
C ALA A 37 -22.53 -11.61 -8.17
N VAL A 38 -23.43 -12.58 -7.99
CA VAL A 38 -23.12 -13.87 -7.34
C VAL A 38 -22.14 -14.69 -8.17
N MET A 39 -22.32 -14.76 -9.49
CA MET A 39 -21.40 -15.47 -10.38
C MET A 39 -20.01 -14.80 -10.43
N ALA A 40 -19.96 -13.47 -10.46
CA ALA A 40 -18.71 -12.72 -10.42
C ALA A 40 -17.93 -12.97 -9.11
N ARG A 41 -18.61 -12.98 -7.96
CA ARG A 41 -18.05 -13.36 -6.65
C ARG A 41 -17.44 -14.76 -6.66
N HIS A 42 -18.17 -15.74 -7.19
CA HIS A 42 -17.71 -17.12 -7.21
C HIS A 42 -16.49 -17.32 -8.12
N ALA A 43 -16.51 -16.69 -9.30
CA ALA A 43 -15.37 -16.69 -10.22
C ALA A 43 -14.13 -16.01 -9.61
N ALA A 44 -14.31 -14.86 -8.95
CA ALA A 44 -13.23 -14.14 -8.29
C ALA A 44 -12.64 -14.92 -7.10
N GLY A 45 -13.47 -15.64 -6.35
CA GLY A 45 -13.03 -16.56 -5.31
C GLY A 45 -12.17 -17.72 -5.85
N GLY A 46 -12.57 -18.30 -6.99
CA GLY A 46 -11.76 -19.32 -7.68
C GLY A 46 -10.40 -18.79 -8.13
N LEU A 47 -10.38 -17.59 -8.74
CA LEU A 47 -9.14 -16.93 -9.16
C LEU A 47 -8.20 -16.62 -7.98
N ALA A 48 -8.74 -16.24 -6.81
CA ALA A 48 -7.91 -16.02 -5.62
C ALA A 48 -7.26 -17.32 -5.10
N ALA A 49 -7.99 -18.45 -5.15
CA ALA A 49 -7.46 -19.76 -4.81
C ALA A 49 -6.38 -20.22 -5.80
N ASP A 50 -6.59 -20.01 -7.10
CA ASP A 50 -5.60 -20.32 -8.15
C ASP A 50 -4.33 -19.49 -7.99
N ALA A 51 -4.47 -18.21 -7.65
CA ALA A 51 -3.34 -17.35 -7.35
C ALA A 51 -2.55 -17.83 -6.13
N ARG A 52 -3.23 -18.44 -5.15
CA ARG A 52 -2.57 -19.00 -3.97
C ARG A 52 -1.74 -20.22 -4.33
N ALA A 53 -2.32 -21.14 -5.10
CA ALA A 53 -1.59 -22.29 -5.63
C ALA A 53 -0.38 -21.88 -6.48
N ALA A 54 -0.51 -20.83 -7.31
CA ALA A 54 0.61 -20.29 -8.07
C ALA A 54 1.69 -19.68 -7.18
N HIS A 55 1.30 -18.96 -6.12
CA HIS A 55 2.24 -18.38 -5.16
C HIS A 55 3.01 -19.45 -4.37
N ASP A 56 2.32 -20.49 -3.89
CA ASP A 56 2.92 -21.59 -3.11
C ASP A 56 3.91 -22.41 -3.96
N ARG A 57 3.73 -22.45 -5.29
CA ARG A 57 4.69 -23.03 -6.25
C ARG A 57 5.84 -22.09 -6.65
N GLY A 58 5.90 -20.87 -6.12
CA GLY A 58 6.92 -19.87 -6.42
C GLY A 58 6.68 -19.06 -7.71
N ALA A 59 5.53 -19.19 -8.37
CA ALA A 59 5.18 -18.47 -9.59
C ALA A 59 4.58 -17.08 -9.28
N ALA A 60 5.38 -16.18 -8.71
CA ALA A 60 4.91 -14.88 -8.20
C ALA A 60 4.24 -13.97 -9.26
N LEU A 61 4.72 -14.02 -10.51
CA LEU A 61 4.17 -13.24 -11.63
C LEU A 61 2.80 -13.75 -12.08
N GLU A 62 2.59 -15.07 -12.03
CA GLU A 62 1.31 -15.71 -12.31
C GLU A 62 0.31 -15.38 -11.19
N ALA A 63 0.72 -15.56 -9.93
CA ALA A 63 -0.09 -15.17 -8.77
C ALA A 63 -0.54 -13.70 -8.82
N GLN A 64 0.36 -12.78 -9.19
CA GLN A 64 0.04 -11.36 -9.32
C GLN A 64 -0.98 -11.06 -10.44
N ARG A 65 -0.87 -11.75 -11.59
CA ARG A 65 -1.82 -11.60 -12.70
C ARG A 65 -3.20 -12.13 -12.32
N THR A 66 -3.25 -13.30 -11.69
CA THR A 66 -4.49 -13.96 -11.29
C THR A 66 -5.20 -13.19 -10.17
N LEU A 67 -4.46 -12.65 -9.20
CA LEU A 67 -5.02 -11.75 -8.17
C LEU A 67 -5.59 -10.46 -8.75
N ARG A 68 -4.94 -9.89 -9.76
CA ARG A 68 -5.47 -8.70 -10.45
C ARG A 68 -6.76 -9.02 -11.20
N ALA A 69 -6.84 -10.18 -11.84
CA ALA A 69 -8.06 -10.63 -12.49
C ALA A 69 -9.19 -10.87 -11.46
N ALA A 70 -8.87 -11.43 -10.29
CA ALA A 70 -9.83 -11.61 -9.20
C ALA A 70 -10.41 -10.28 -8.70
N LEU A 71 -9.55 -9.28 -8.42
CA LEU A 71 -9.97 -7.96 -7.95
C LEU A 71 -10.77 -7.17 -9.00
N ALA A 72 -10.47 -7.37 -10.28
CA ALA A 72 -11.23 -6.76 -11.38
C ALA A 72 -12.60 -7.44 -11.60
N ALA A 73 -12.70 -8.75 -11.35
CA ALA A 73 -13.94 -9.52 -11.47
C ALA A 73 -14.90 -9.24 -10.32
N ASP A 74 -14.41 -9.22 -9.07
CA ASP A 74 -15.17 -8.73 -7.93
C ASP A 74 -14.28 -8.01 -6.91
N PRO A 75 -14.50 -6.70 -6.71
CA PRO A 75 -13.88 -5.94 -5.63
C PRO A 75 -14.05 -6.53 -4.23
N GLY A 76 -15.12 -7.30 -3.99
CA GLY A 76 -15.43 -7.93 -2.70
C GLY A 76 -14.41 -8.97 -2.23
N VAL A 77 -13.50 -9.43 -3.09
CA VAL A 77 -12.45 -10.40 -2.73
C VAL A 77 -11.23 -9.72 -2.08
N GLY A 78 -11.18 -8.37 -2.08
CA GLY A 78 -10.05 -7.60 -1.54
C GLY A 78 -9.65 -7.97 -0.12
N GLU A 79 -10.62 -8.24 0.76
CA GLU A 79 -10.35 -8.68 2.14
C GLU A 79 -9.63 -10.03 2.21
N ALA A 80 -10.11 -11.02 1.45
CA ALA A 80 -9.46 -12.33 1.38
C ALA A 80 -8.05 -12.24 0.80
N VAL A 81 -7.86 -11.41 -0.24
CA VAL A 81 -6.52 -11.15 -0.81
C VAL A 81 -5.55 -10.59 0.22
N VAL A 82 -5.99 -9.60 1.00
CA VAL A 82 -5.16 -8.96 2.02
C VAL A 82 -4.83 -9.93 3.16
N ARG A 83 -5.81 -10.68 3.66
CA ARG A 83 -5.63 -11.68 4.71
C ARG A 83 -4.70 -12.80 4.27
N ASP A 84 -4.89 -13.33 3.07
CA ASP A 84 -4.23 -14.55 2.64
C ASP A 84 -2.83 -14.28 2.08
N PHE A 85 -2.58 -13.11 1.47
CA PHE A 85 -1.29 -12.75 0.86
C PHE A 85 -0.48 -11.70 1.63
N GLY A 86 -1.00 -11.12 2.71
CA GLY A 86 -0.46 -9.99 3.49
C GLY A 86 1.02 -9.61 3.23
N PRO A 87 2.01 -10.35 3.75
CA PRO A 87 3.42 -10.01 3.57
C PRO A 87 3.93 -10.15 2.11
N ALA A 88 3.39 -11.09 1.34
CA ALA A 88 3.79 -11.34 -0.05
C ALA A 88 3.33 -10.21 -0.99
N LEU A 89 2.28 -9.47 -0.61
CA LEU A 89 1.76 -8.34 -1.39
C LEU A 89 2.80 -7.22 -1.59
N SER A 90 3.82 -7.10 -0.72
CA SER A 90 4.91 -6.13 -0.92
C SER A 90 5.71 -6.39 -2.21
N GLY A 91 5.70 -7.62 -2.71
CA GLY A 91 6.30 -8.01 -3.98
C GLY A 91 5.33 -7.97 -5.17
N MET A 92 4.08 -7.56 -4.97
CA MET A 92 3.00 -7.61 -5.97
C MET A 92 2.41 -6.21 -6.25
N PRO A 93 3.19 -5.27 -6.83
CA PRO A 93 2.83 -3.85 -6.91
C PRO A 93 1.54 -3.56 -7.69
N LEU A 94 1.21 -4.38 -8.68
CA LEU A 94 -0.04 -4.20 -9.44
C LEU A 94 -1.29 -4.61 -8.65
N VAL A 95 -1.15 -5.54 -7.70
CA VAL A 95 -2.25 -5.94 -6.80
C VAL A 95 -2.46 -4.85 -5.76
N LEU A 96 -1.38 -4.28 -5.22
CA LEU A 96 -1.44 -3.12 -4.31
C LEU A 96 -2.10 -1.90 -4.95
N ALA A 97 -1.79 -1.59 -6.21
CA ALA A 97 -2.44 -0.49 -6.94
C ALA A 97 -3.96 -0.72 -7.11
N GLY A 98 -4.37 -1.97 -7.37
CA GLY A 98 -5.78 -2.34 -7.46
C GLY A 98 -6.51 -2.19 -6.12
N LEU A 99 -5.91 -2.64 -5.02
CA LEU A 99 -6.45 -2.49 -3.67
C LEU A 99 -6.55 -1.02 -3.24
N ASP A 100 -5.60 -0.18 -3.62
CA ASP A 100 -5.65 1.26 -3.31
C ASP A 100 -6.72 2.01 -4.11
N ALA A 101 -6.97 1.63 -5.37
CA ALA A 101 -8.09 2.16 -6.14
C ALA A 101 -9.43 1.77 -5.49
N LEU A 102 -9.57 0.49 -5.09
CA LEU A 102 -10.74 -0.03 -4.40
C LEU A 102 -11.04 0.70 -3.09
N ARG A 103 -10.00 0.98 -2.29
CA ARG A 103 -10.10 1.74 -1.05
C ARG A 103 -10.55 3.19 -1.28
N ARG A 104 -10.17 3.80 -2.41
CA ARG A 104 -10.54 5.18 -2.76
C ARG A 104 -11.96 5.27 -3.30
N GLU A 105 -12.38 4.30 -4.10
CA GLU A 105 -13.66 4.33 -4.84
C GLU A 105 -14.79 3.66 -4.05
N HIS A 106 -14.49 2.62 -3.27
CA HIS A 106 -15.45 1.76 -2.57
C HIS A 106 -14.94 1.31 -1.19
N PRO A 107 -14.66 2.24 -0.25
CA PRO A 107 -14.12 1.92 1.07
C PRO A 107 -15.00 0.96 1.89
N GLU A 108 -16.31 0.99 1.69
CA GLU A 108 -17.30 0.12 2.35
C GLU A 108 -17.13 -1.37 2.02
N ARG A 109 -16.35 -1.71 1.00
CA ARG A 109 -16.10 -3.10 0.57
C ARG A 109 -14.86 -3.73 1.18
N LEU A 110 -14.11 -2.98 2.00
CA LEU A 110 -12.94 -3.46 2.71
C LEU A 110 -13.18 -3.32 4.22
N SER A 111 -12.95 -4.39 5.00
CA SER A 111 -12.96 -4.32 6.46
C SER A 111 -11.90 -3.35 6.98
N GLU A 112 -12.11 -2.82 8.18
CA GLU A 112 -11.17 -1.86 8.80
C GLU A 112 -9.76 -2.46 8.91
N GLU A 113 -9.64 -3.76 9.19
CA GLU A 113 -8.38 -4.52 9.18
C GLU A 113 -7.77 -4.66 7.78
N ALA A 114 -8.55 -4.90 6.72
CA ALA A 114 -8.04 -4.97 5.35
C ALA A 114 -7.62 -3.59 4.82
N GLN A 115 -8.31 -2.53 5.24
CA GLN A 115 -7.89 -1.15 5.01
C GLN A 115 -6.58 -0.85 5.74
N LEU A 116 -6.43 -1.32 6.99
CA LEU A 116 -5.21 -1.19 7.79
C LEU A 116 -4.04 -2.02 7.26
N LEU A 117 -4.27 -3.22 6.73
CA LEU A 117 -3.23 -4.08 6.14
C LEU A 117 -2.85 -3.64 4.72
N GLY A 118 -3.80 -3.19 3.91
CA GLY A 118 -3.52 -2.45 2.67
C GLY A 118 -2.71 -1.18 2.98
N VAL A 119 -2.97 -0.56 4.13
CA VAL A 119 -2.16 0.50 4.71
C VAL A 119 -0.83 -0.02 5.29
N LEU A 120 -0.67 -1.20 5.88
CA LEU A 120 0.63 -1.62 6.43
C LEU A 120 1.57 -2.19 5.36
N VAL A 121 1.01 -2.67 4.25
CA VAL A 121 1.76 -3.16 3.09
C VAL A 121 2.00 -2.05 2.06
N ALA A 122 1.10 -1.05 1.96
CA ALA A 122 1.27 0.13 1.10
C ALA A 122 1.68 1.43 1.83
N ARG A 123 1.63 1.48 3.17
CA ARG A 123 2.01 2.66 3.97
C ARG A 123 3.24 2.45 4.86
N PRO A 124 4.03 3.53 4.98
CA PRO A 124 4.98 3.79 6.06
C PRO A 124 4.23 4.08 7.37
N PRO A 125 4.91 4.24 8.53
CA PRO A 125 4.23 4.27 9.83
C PRO A 125 3.07 5.25 9.92
N ASP A 126 2.16 4.94 10.84
CA ASP A 126 0.88 5.58 11.18
C ASP A 126 0.88 7.11 11.37
N THR A 127 2.03 7.78 11.22
CA THR A 127 2.22 9.23 11.39
C THR A 127 2.31 10.02 10.08
N LEU A 128 2.12 9.40 8.91
CA LEU A 128 2.21 10.07 7.62
C LEU A 128 0.82 10.51 7.11
N HIS A 129 0.56 11.81 7.23
CA HIS A 129 -0.67 12.48 6.80
C HIS A 129 -0.95 12.26 5.30
N PRO A 130 -2.22 12.05 4.87
CA PRO A 130 -2.60 11.85 3.46
C PRO A 130 -2.05 12.86 2.45
N LYS A 131 -1.78 14.10 2.90
CA LYS A 131 -1.18 15.20 2.12
C LYS A 131 0.26 14.94 1.64
N VAL A 132 0.97 13.99 2.24
CA VAL A 132 2.31 13.59 1.77
C VAL A 132 2.21 12.83 0.44
N PHE A 133 1.12 12.10 0.21
CA PHE A 133 0.88 11.34 -1.02
C PHE A 133 0.34 12.22 -2.16
N THR A 134 -0.12 13.44 -1.86
CA THR A 134 -0.51 14.44 -2.88
C THR A 134 0.67 15.29 -3.37
N LEU A 135 1.90 15.01 -2.89
CA LEU A 135 3.12 15.59 -3.44
C LEU A 135 3.56 14.92 -4.75
N ASP A 136 2.96 13.78 -5.08
CA ASP A 136 3.22 13.08 -6.32
C ASP A 136 2.34 13.66 -7.44
N PRO A 137 2.92 14.27 -8.49
CA PRO A 137 2.18 14.39 -9.73
C PRO A 137 1.82 12.97 -10.21
N PRO A 138 0.58 12.74 -10.67
CA PRO A 138 0.19 11.43 -11.18
C PRO A 138 1.16 10.98 -12.27
N GLY A 139 1.80 9.81 -12.10
CA GLY A 139 2.69 9.20 -13.09
C GLY A 139 4.17 9.06 -12.70
N ASP A 140 4.61 9.56 -11.55
CA ASP A 140 6.05 9.57 -11.24
C ASP A 140 6.53 8.31 -10.48
N ALA A 141 6.91 7.29 -11.24
CA ALA A 141 7.29 5.95 -10.76
C ALA A 141 8.56 5.91 -9.89
N GLY A 142 9.36 6.98 -9.84
CA GLY A 142 10.67 6.99 -9.16
C GLY A 142 10.59 6.81 -7.64
N LEU A 143 9.64 7.46 -6.97
CA LEU A 143 9.45 7.34 -5.52
C LEU A 143 8.98 5.93 -5.12
N TRP A 144 8.09 5.36 -5.92
CA TRP A 144 7.59 4.00 -5.75
C TRP A 144 8.68 2.95 -5.96
N LEU A 145 9.51 3.12 -7.00
CA LEU A 145 10.64 2.24 -7.25
C LEU A 145 11.64 2.27 -6.08
N GLY A 146 11.92 3.45 -5.52
CA GLY A 146 12.77 3.58 -4.35
C GLY A 146 12.22 2.85 -3.11
N ARG A 147 10.90 2.96 -2.87
CA ARG A 147 10.22 2.28 -1.76
C ARG A 147 10.18 0.76 -1.95
N ALA A 148 9.94 0.28 -3.17
CA ALA A 148 9.97 -1.15 -3.49
C ALA A 148 11.39 -1.74 -3.30
N ALA A 149 12.43 -1.02 -3.73
CA ALA A 149 13.81 -1.41 -3.49
C ALA A 149 14.14 -1.45 -1.99
N LEU A 150 13.70 -0.46 -1.20
CA LEU A 150 13.81 -0.47 0.25
C LEU A 150 13.11 -1.68 0.88
N ALA A 151 11.91 -2.03 0.41
CA ALA A 151 11.20 -3.21 0.87
C ALA A 151 12.00 -4.48 0.58
N ASN A 152 12.75 -4.56 -0.51
CA ASN A 152 13.64 -5.70 -0.80
C ASN A 152 15.00 -5.63 -0.09
N GLY A 153 15.27 -4.56 0.66
CA GLY A 153 16.56 -4.31 1.29
C GLY A 153 17.65 -3.89 0.32
N ASP A 154 17.31 -3.52 -0.93
CA ASP A 154 18.26 -3.01 -1.92
C ASP A 154 18.45 -1.50 -1.73
N LEU A 155 19.41 -1.14 -0.88
CA LEU A 155 19.71 0.24 -0.52
C LEU A 155 20.29 1.05 -1.68
N LYS A 156 21.01 0.40 -2.60
CA LYS A 156 21.64 1.08 -3.74
C LYS A 156 20.58 1.52 -4.75
N THR A 157 19.73 0.59 -5.17
CA THR A 157 18.63 0.89 -6.10
C THR A 157 17.66 1.89 -5.48
N ALA A 158 17.38 1.76 -4.19
CA ALA A 158 16.55 2.72 -3.47
C ALA A 158 17.13 4.14 -3.50
N ARG A 159 18.42 4.29 -3.17
CA ARG A 159 19.12 5.58 -3.19
C ARG A 159 19.08 6.22 -4.57
N ASP A 160 19.38 5.44 -5.60
CA ASP A 160 19.42 5.93 -6.98
C ASP A 160 18.04 6.38 -7.47
N ALA A 161 16.99 5.64 -7.11
CA ALA A 161 15.62 5.98 -7.46
C ALA A 161 15.15 7.28 -6.78
N PHE A 162 15.40 7.43 -5.49
CA PHE A 162 15.06 8.65 -4.75
C PHE A 162 15.84 9.86 -5.23
N ARG A 163 17.14 9.68 -5.51
CA ARG A 163 17.98 10.74 -6.07
C ARG A 163 17.41 11.24 -7.40
N ARG A 164 17.14 10.34 -8.35
CA ARG A 164 16.56 10.70 -9.65
C ARG A 164 15.21 11.41 -9.51
N TYR A 165 14.37 10.97 -8.57
CA TYR A 165 13.08 11.61 -8.30
C TYR A 165 13.25 13.06 -7.84
N TRP A 166 14.18 13.33 -6.92
CA TRP A 166 14.37 14.68 -6.37
C TRP A 166 15.21 15.60 -7.27
N GLU A 167 16.06 15.05 -8.14
CA GLU A 167 16.88 15.79 -9.11
C GLU A 167 16.15 16.14 -10.42
N ARG A 168 14.93 15.64 -10.64
CA ARG A 168 14.13 15.97 -11.83
C ARG A 168 13.83 17.49 -11.91
N PRO A 169 13.46 18.01 -13.10
CA PRO A 169 12.99 19.39 -13.23
C PRO A 169 11.86 19.72 -12.23
N GLY A 170 12.05 20.77 -11.42
CA GLY A 170 11.11 21.15 -10.35
C GLY A 170 11.21 20.31 -9.06
N GLY A 171 12.07 19.29 -9.03
CA GLY A 171 12.29 18.40 -7.88
C GLY A 171 12.86 19.12 -6.67
N ALA A 172 13.75 20.11 -6.85
CA ALA A 172 14.27 20.92 -5.75
C ALA A 172 13.16 21.70 -5.01
N ALA A 173 12.25 22.34 -5.74
CA ALA A 173 11.10 23.04 -5.16
C ALA A 173 10.11 22.05 -4.50
N ALA A 174 9.92 20.87 -5.09
CA ALA A 174 9.12 19.80 -4.50
C ALA A 174 9.74 19.27 -3.19
N ARG A 175 11.08 19.12 -3.13
CA ARG A 175 11.82 18.71 -1.93
C ARG A 175 11.62 19.71 -0.80
N VAL A 176 11.69 21.02 -1.07
CA VAL A 176 11.42 22.05 -0.06
C VAL A 176 9.99 21.93 0.49
N ARG A 177 8.98 21.82 -0.39
CA ARG A 177 7.59 21.64 0.04
C ARG A 177 7.38 20.34 0.84
N ALA A 178 7.98 19.25 0.38
CA ALA A 178 7.93 17.96 1.07
C ALA A 178 8.55 18.07 2.47
N ARG A 179 9.70 18.75 2.60
CA ARG A 179 10.33 18.98 3.90
C ARG A 179 9.41 19.72 4.85
N SER A 180 8.82 20.84 4.42
CA SER A 180 7.88 21.61 5.24
C SER A 180 6.64 20.80 5.64
N ALA A 181 6.12 19.96 4.74
CA ALA A 181 4.96 19.12 5.03
C ALA A 181 5.26 17.96 5.99
N LEU A 182 6.45 17.36 5.90
CA LEU A 182 6.89 16.23 6.73
C LEU A 182 7.44 16.68 8.10
N ALA A 183 7.69 17.97 8.25
CA ALA A 183 8.20 18.64 9.43
C ALA A 183 7.44 19.94 9.71
N PRO A 184 6.14 19.89 10.06
CA PRO A 184 5.31 21.09 10.21
C PRO A 184 5.66 21.98 11.42
N GLY A 185 6.78 21.72 12.10
CA GLY A 185 7.27 22.50 13.23
C GLY A 185 8.57 21.92 13.79
N PRO A 186 9.23 22.63 14.75
CA PRO A 186 10.38 22.09 15.46
C PRO A 186 9.96 20.85 16.25
N ALA A 187 10.74 19.77 16.15
CA ALA A 187 10.51 18.57 16.95
C ALA A 187 10.81 18.89 18.42
N ALA A 188 9.80 18.77 19.29
CA ALA A 188 9.89 19.16 20.70
C ALA A 188 10.62 18.11 21.54
N ALA A 189 10.47 16.83 21.20
CA ALA A 189 11.13 15.72 21.88
C ALA A 189 12.02 14.88 20.94
N ALA A 190 12.95 14.13 21.52
CA ALA A 190 13.81 13.20 20.79
C ALA A 190 13.01 12.11 20.04
N ALA A 191 11.87 11.68 20.59
CA ALA A 191 10.95 10.76 19.92
C ALA A 191 10.31 11.38 18.66
N ASP A 192 10.00 12.68 18.69
CA ASP A 192 9.43 13.39 17.53
C ASP A 192 10.46 13.50 16.41
N GLN A 193 11.74 13.69 16.75
CA GLN A 193 12.84 13.68 15.79
C GLN A 193 13.00 12.31 15.13
N TYR A 194 12.83 11.21 15.88
CA TYR A 194 12.82 9.87 15.31
C TYR A 194 11.64 9.68 14.36
N LEU A 195 10.42 10.07 14.75
CA LEU A 195 9.24 9.98 13.89
C LEU A 195 9.41 10.84 12.63
N GLN A 196 9.94 12.05 12.76
CA GLN A 196 10.30 12.91 11.64
C GLN A 196 11.32 12.26 10.71
N GLY A 197 12.37 11.64 11.25
CA GLY A 197 13.34 10.90 10.47
C GLY A 197 12.71 9.76 9.69
N ARG A 198 11.75 9.02 10.27
CA ARG A 198 10.99 7.97 9.56
C ARG A 198 10.16 8.52 8.41
N ARG A 199 9.56 9.70 8.60
CA ARG A 199 8.82 10.40 7.55
C ARG A 199 9.73 10.75 6.37
N PHE A 200 10.90 11.30 6.64
CA PHE A 200 11.91 11.60 5.61
C PHE A 200 12.47 10.35 4.94
N TRP A 201 12.75 9.31 5.72
CA TRP A 201 13.26 8.03 5.23
C TRP A 201 12.35 7.45 4.14
N PHE A 202 11.04 7.43 4.38
CA PHE A 202 10.08 6.91 3.42
C PHE A 202 9.82 7.84 2.22
N ALA A 203 10.05 9.14 2.40
CA ALA A 203 10.03 10.11 1.30
C ALA A 203 11.31 10.07 0.45
N GLY A 204 12.30 9.23 0.79
CA GLY A 204 13.58 9.19 0.09
C GLY A 204 14.48 10.40 0.36
N LEU A 205 14.14 11.20 1.37
CA LEU A 205 14.92 12.37 1.82
C LEU A 205 15.95 11.89 2.86
N TRP A 206 16.89 11.06 2.42
CA TRP A 206 17.74 10.31 3.35
C TRP A 206 18.71 11.17 4.14
N ASP A 207 19.23 12.27 3.57
CA ASP A 207 20.09 13.19 4.32
C ASP A 207 19.32 13.85 5.47
N GLU A 208 18.10 14.31 5.20
CA GLU A 208 17.20 14.84 6.23
C GLU A 208 16.80 13.78 7.25
N ALA A 209 16.59 12.53 6.81
CA ALA A 209 16.27 11.41 7.68
C ALA A 209 17.42 11.13 8.66
N PHE A 210 18.65 10.99 8.17
CA PHE A 210 19.82 10.73 9.00
C PHE A 210 20.08 11.88 9.99
N ALA A 211 19.93 13.14 9.55
CA ALA A 211 20.06 14.28 10.45
C ALA A 211 19.02 14.25 11.59
N ALA A 212 17.77 13.87 11.30
CA ALA A 212 16.72 13.74 12.30
C ALA A 212 16.96 12.55 13.25
N PHE A 213 17.44 11.42 12.74
CA PHE A 213 17.83 10.26 13.54
C PHE A 213 19.01 10.57 14.48
N ASP A 214 20.00 11.32 14.01
CA ASP A 214 21.11 11.80 14.84
C ASP A 214 20.63 12.76 15.93
N GLY A 215 19.69 13.65 15.60
CA GLY A 215 19.01 14.48 16.59
C GLY A 215 18.36 13.61 17.68
N ALA A 216 17.53 12.64 17.28
CA ALA A 216 16.82 11.76 18.19
C ALA A 216 17.78 11.04 19.16
N ARG A 217 18.88 10.51 18.61
CA ARG A 217 19.92 9.84 19.39
C ARG A 217 20.61 10.77 20.39
N LYS A 218 20.97 11.99 19.97
CA LYS A 218 21.57 13.01 20.85
C LYS A 218 20.59 13.47 21.94
N GLY A 219 19.30 13.50 21.64
CA GLY A 219 18.22 13.76 22.60
C GLY A 219 17.87 12.58 23.52
N GLY A 220 18.63 11.48 23.47
CA GLY A 220 18.46 10.33 24.37
C GLY A 220 17.46 9.28 23.88
N HIS A 221 16.89 9.40 22.68
CA HIS A 221 16.06 8.36 22.12
C HIS A 221 16.94 7.25 21.51
N GLN A 222 16.86 6.04 22.06
CA GLN A 222 17.58 4.87 21.57
C GLN A 222 16.60 3.73 21.32
N ASN A 223 16.71 3.12 20.14
CA ASN A 223 15.97 1.92 19.76
C ASN A 223 16.76 1.16 18.68
N SER A 224 16.40 -0.10 18.44
CA SER A 224 17.08 -0.95 17.46
C SER A 224 16.98 -0.42 16.02
N ASP A 225 15.95 0.35 15.69
CA ASP A 225 15.79 0.96 14.37
C ASP A 225 16.85 2.04 14.13
N LEU A 226 17.11 2.90 15.11
CA LEU A 226 18.14 3.95 15.03
C LEU A 226 19.53 3.36 14.89
N GLU A 227 19.82 2.28 15.61
CA GLU A 227 21.05 1.50 15.44
C GLU A 227 21.14 0.89 14.04
N CYS A 228 20.02 0.40 13.49
CA CYS A 228 19.97 -0.09 12.12
C CYS A 228 20.21 1.03 11.10
N PHE A 229 19.63 2.21 11.28
CA PHE A 229 19.84 3.35 10.39
C PHE A 229 21.30 3.86 10.43
N ALA A 230 21.98 3.78 11.57
CA ALA A 230 23.41 4.05 11.64
C ALA A 230 24.24 3.04 10.82
N ALA A 231 23.89 1.75 10.87
CA ALA A 231 24.53 0.72 10.05
C ALA A 231 24.27 0.93 8.54
N VAL A 232 23.04 1.31 8.17
CA VAL A 232 22.69 1.73 6.81
C VAL A 232 23.56 2.90 6.35
N ARG A 233 23.75 3.92 7.19
CA ARG A 233 24.59 5.07 6.84
C ARG A 233 26.03 4.64 6.54
N ALA A 234 26.61 3.83 7.42
CA ALA A 234 27.95 3.27 7.22
C ALA A 234 28.05 2.48 5.89
N GLU A 235 27.03 1.70 5.54
CA GLU A 235 27.00 0.97 4.27
C GLU A 235 26.98 1.91 3.07
N LEU A 236 26.15 2.95 3.11
CA LEU A 236 26.01 3.93 2.03
C LEU A 236 27.26 4.78 1.84
N ASP A 237 28.00 5.02 2.92
CA ASP A 237 29.31 5.70 2.95
C ASP A 237 30.46 4.77 2.52
N GLY A 238 30.17 3.50 2.18
CA GLY A 238 31.15 2.53 1.69
C GLY A 238 31.91 1.77 2.78
N ASN A 239 31.59 1.98 4.06
CA ASN A 239 32.21 1.31 5.18
C ASN A 239 31.50 -0.02 5.50
N ARG A 240 31.81 -1.05 4.70
CA ARG A 240 31.17 -2.37 4.79
C ARG A 240 31.35 -3.05 6.15
N ASP A 241 32.52 -2.97 6.75
CA ASP A 241 32.82 -3.69 7.99
C ASP A 241 32.04 -3.09 9.17
N ALA A 242 31.99 -1.75 9.25
CA ALA A 242 31.16 -1.06 10.25
C ALA A 242 29.67 -1.35 10.04
N ALA A 243 29.20 -1.40 8.78
CA ALA A 243 27.81 -1.76 8.48
C ALA A 243 27.48 -3.20 8.93
N LEU A 244 28.33 -4.18 8.60
CA LEU A 244 28.15 -5.58 9.01
C LEU A 244 28.14 -5.73 10.54
N ALA A 245 29.07 -5.08 11.24
CA ALA A 245 29.10 -5.08 12.70
C ALA A 245 27.81 -4.48 13.29
N GLY A 246 27.36 -3.34 12.74
CA GLY A 246 26.13 -2.68 13.15
C GLY A 246 24.88 -3.56 12.94
N TYR A 247 24.71 -4.15 11.76
CA TYR A 247 23.57 -5.03 11.50
C TYR A 247 23.58 -6.30 12.37
N ARG A 248 24.75 -6.87 12.68
CA ARG A 248 24.87 -8.00 13.61
C ARG A 248 24.45 -7.60 15.02
N ALA A 249 24.90 -6.44 15.50
CA ALA A 249 24.51 -5.92 16.81
C ALA A 249 22.99 -5.69 16.91
N VAL A 250 22.38 -5.13 15.86
CA VAL A 250 20.92 -4.97 15.76
C VAL A 250 20.22 -6.33 15.78
N ALA A 251 20.67 -7.29 14.98
CA ALA A 251 20.06 -8.62 14.93
C ALA A 251 20.20 -9.38 16.26
N ALA A 252 21.27 -9.16 17.02
CA ALA A 252 21.43 -9.76 18.36
C ALA A 252 20.41 -9.20 19.37
N LYS A 253 20.12 -7.89 19.32
CA LYS A 253 19.14 -7.23 20.20
C LYS A 253 17.69 -7.44 19.73
N ALA A 254 17.47 -7.40 18.42
CA ALA A 254 16.18 -7.52 17.76
C ALA A 254 16.24 -8.59 16.65
N PRO A 255 16.12 -9.89 16.99
CA PRO A 255 16.32 -11.00 16.07
C PRO A 255 15.36 -11.05 14.87
N ARG A 256 14.24 -10.31 14.95
CA ARG A 256 13.24 -10.21 13.88
C ARG A 256 13.33 -8.90 13.09
N HIS A 257 14.39 -8.10 13.29
CA HIS A 257 14.53 -6.81 12.62
C HIS A 257 14.80 -6.99 11.12
N ARG A 258 13.74 -6.84 10.31
CA ARG A 258 13.71 -7.20 8.89
C ARG A 258 14.84 -6.59 8.05
N LEU A 259 15.08 -5.29 8.14
CA LEU A 259 16.09 -4.62 7.31
C LEU A 259 17.49 -5.14 7.63
N ALA A 260 17.88 -5.17 8.91
CA ALA A 260 19.13 -5.75 9.37
C ALA A 260 19.35 -7.19 8.86
N LEU A 261 18.34 -8.06 8.93
CA LEU A 261 18.44 -9.44 8.41
C LEU A 261 18.66 -9.48 6.89
N LEU A 262 17.91 -8.67 6.13
CA LEU A 262 18.07 -8.58 4.67
C LEU A 262 19.47 -8.09 4.30
N ARG A 263 19.99 -7.08 5.02
CA ARG A 263 21.32 -6.53 4.77
C ARG A 263 22.43 -7.48 5.16
N LEU A 264 22.31 -8.21 6.28
CA LEU A 264 23.25 -9.27 6.65
C LEU A 264 23.31 -10.35 5.57
N ARG A 265 22.17 -10.81 5.06
CA ARG A 265 22.11 -11.78 3.97
C ARG A 265 22.78 -11.26 2.70
N ALA A 266 22.55 -10.00 2.35
CA ALA A 266 23.11 -9.40 1.14
C ALA A 266 24.63 -9.14 1.25
N LEU A 267 25.13 -8.81 2.44
CA LEU A 267 26.53 -8.44 2.66
C LEU A 267 27.41 -9.59 3.17
N THR A 268 26.84 -10.72 3.57
CA THR A 268 27.62 -11.90 3.95
C THR A 268 27.87 -12.74 2.69
N PRO A 269 29.13 -13.01 2.32
CA PRO A 269 29.42 -13.89 1.19
C PRO A 269 28.81 -15.27 1.45
N ALA A 270 28.22 -15.89 0.42
CA ALA A 270 27.82 -17.29 0.51
C ALA A 270 29.05 -18.13 0.85
N ALA A 271 28.94 -18.97 1.88
CA ALA A 271 29.97 -19.96 2.15
C ALA A 271 30.17 -20.80 0.88
N LYS A 272 31.41 -20.85 0.38
CA LYS A 272 31.80 -21.72 -0.73
C LYS A 272 31.77 -23.17 -0.29
#